data_AF-U5KM38-F1
#
_entry.id   AF-U5KM38-F1
#
_cell.length_a   1.000
_cell.length_b   1.000
_cell.length_c   1.000
_cell.angle_alpha   90.00
_cell.angle_beta   90.00
_cell.angle_gamma   90.00
#
_symmetry.space_group_name_H-M   'P 1'
#
loop_
_entity.id
_entity.type
_entity.pdbx_description
1 polymer ?
#
loop_
_entity_poly.entity_id
_entity_poly.type
_entity_poly.pdbx_seq_one_letter_code
_entity_poly.pdbx_strand_id
1 'polypeptide(L)'
;MRRFAVPSGGRPAASAVTGLIFAQSATVVTPTPRPPLCKADFDDPTSYQRRSTWYLIKALGVLQVCSIEYISKNSVQLMKMCEKVLGKTLTYDVLVKHSVYDYFCAGQHDMEVRRSIERLRKDHIGAVLDYAAEADADETFVPGPGSPDAPDISMASLVTRTNIKYPMDENVFDENMKLYMMCIMHSSLHNPVGVPGVSAVKVTGMCDPQLLARMSAILMSIHQNWVKHFTKEETPKLEECRVVMGVNRKHQQYVSNDEARAAFRELACGRTLPDAEIEEVIKILDPKGKGRVNYFRYKEVMTEAVTAIDPTPIQLILANRLPQLTATEKALWKNVVKRMSYIASTAKAMKVRMLVDAEQTFYQLAIDAIVTYLQKRYNDKVPVVYNTYQCYLTYAEDRIANDLVRASLMNFQWGGKIVRGAYIEQERRTANQYSYTSPIWPTYEETSACYDQSADRILKTFMESPEKKHEAFFGTHNRKSLEHITSKVLECKEIQDRISFGQLYGMRDNLTIPLAKAGFNVFKYLPYGPVRETVHYLGRRAVENRTVLKSKDNDEPKMIKAELLRRFGIRSSQKPPAQKIN
;
A
#
# COMPACT_ATOMS: atom_id res chain seq x y z
N MET A 1 -33.12 4.63 73.49
CA MET A 1 -34.50 5.13 73.31
C MET A 1 -34.64 5.67 71.89
N ARG A 2 -35.70 5.22 71.20
CA ARG A 2 -36.42 5.83 70.07
C ARG A 2 -35.75 5.98 68.69
N ARG A 3 -36.46 5.35 67.73
CA ARG A 3 -36.39 5.27 66.26
C ARG A 3 -36.30 6.64 65.55
N PHE A 4 -35.84 6.67 64.30
CA PHE A 4 -36.52 7.21 63.08
C PHE A 4 -35.60 6.92 61.86
N ALA A 5 -35.96 6.00 60.96
CA ALA A 5 -36.73 6.19 59.72
C ALA A 5 -35.87 6.68 58.52
N VAL A 6 -35.80 5.83 57.49
CA VAL A 6 -35.21 6.07 56.17
C VAL A 6 -36.15 6.93 55.32
N PRO A 7 -35.63 7.88 54.52
CA PRO A 7 -36.26 8.26 53.28
C PRO A 7 -35.40 7.90 52.06
N SER A 8 -36.03 7.22 51.11
CA SER A 8 -35.59 7.01 49.74
C SER A 8 -35.65 8.30 48.93
N GLY A 9 -34.62 8.60 48.13
CA GLY A 9 -34.70 9.66 47.12
C GLY A 9 -33.43 9.88 46.31
N GLY A 10 -33.53 9.63 45.00
CA GLY A 10 -32.85 10.41 43.94
C GLY A 10 -31.36 10.18 43.69
N ARG A 11 -31.03 9.56 42.55
CA ARG A 11 -29.71 9.65 41.90
C ARG A 11 -29.44 11.11 41.49
N PRO A 12 -28.22 11.66 41.68
CA PRO A 12 -27.84 12.88 40.97
C PRO A 12 -27.28 12.52 39.58
N ALA A 13 -27.86 13.14 38.57
CA ALA A 13 -27.42 13.08 37.19
C ALA A 13 -26.08 13.84 37.03
N ALA A 14 -25.06 13.14 36.57
CA ALA A 14 -23.85 13.75 36.02
C ALA A 14 -24.13 14.14 34.56
N SER A 15 -24.61 15.36 34.34
CA SER A 15 -24.64 15.99 33.01
C SER A 15 -24.70 17.50 33.21
N ALA A 16 -23.54 18.17 33.16
CA ALA A 16 -23.41 19.59 32.80
C ALA A 16 -21.94 20.06 32.95
N VAL A 17 -20.98 19.40 32.29
CA VAL A 17 -19.67 20.04 31.98
C VAL A 17 -19.19 19.52 30.62
N THR A 18 -19.96 19.78 29.57
CA THR A 18 -19.50 19.61 28.19
C THR A 18 -20.42 20.41 27.28
N GLY A 19 -20.11 21.68 27.09
CA GLY A 19 -20.96 22.54 26.27
C GLY A 19 -20.59 24.00 26.36
N LEU A 20 -19.37 24.34 25.97
CA LEU A 20 -18.99 25.69 25.56
C LEU A 20 -17.58 25.60 24.94
N ILE A 21 -17.54 25.40 23.62
CA ILE A 21 -16.55 25.88 22.63
C ILE A 21 -16.84 25.09 21.33
N PHE A 22 -16.97 25.83 20.22
CA PHE A 22 -17.42 25.43 18.87
C PHE A 22 -18.94 25.41 18.60
N ALA A 23 -19.52 26.61 18.55
CA ALA A 23 -20.65 26.88 17.65
C ALA A 23 -20.19 27.86 16.57
N GLN A 24 -19.45 27.36 15.56
CA GLN A 24 -19.51 27.97 14.23
C GLN A 24 -20.51 27.14 13.43
N SER A 25 -21.51 27.81 12.87
CA SER A 25 -22.56 27.23 12.04
C SER A 25 -21.97 26.61 10.77
N ALA A 26 -21.50 25.37 10.87
CA ALA A 26 -21.36 24.50 9.71
C ALA A 26 -22.77 24.06 9.32
N THR A 27 -23.27 24.54 8.18
CA THR A 27 -24.42 23.94 7.53
C THR A 27 -24.13 22.44 7.39
N VAL A 28 -24.85 21.62 8.15
CA VAL A 28 -24.78 20.16 8.04
C VAL A 28 -25.37 19.81 6.69
N VAL A 29 -24.51 19.73 5.67
CA VAL A 29 -24.90 19.22 4.36
C VAL A 29 -25.32 17.77 4.57
N THR A 30 -26.62 17.51 4.51
CA THR A 30 -27.17 16.16 4.47
C THR A 30 -26.46 15.39 3.37
N PRO A 31 -25.75 14.30 3.68
CA PRO A 31 -24.97 13.60 2.68
C PRO A 31 -25.90 13.02 1.61
N THR A 32 -25.58 13.26 0.35
CA THR A 32 -26.30 12.63 -0.75
C THR A 32 -26.03 11.12 -0.74
N PRO A 33 -27.05 10.27 -0.87
CA PRO A 33 -26.87 8.83 -1.01
C PRO A 33 -26.07 8.52 -2.28
N ARG A 34 -25.34 7.42 -2.26
CA ARG A 34 -24.55 6.99 -3.41
C ARG A 34 -25.47 6.64 -4.59
N PRO A 35 -25.10 6.99 -5.83
CA PRO A 35 -25.80 6.51 -7.02
C PRO A 35 -25.88 4.98 -7.07
N PRO A 36 -26.93 4.40 -7.69
CA PRO A 36 -26.99 2.96 -7.93
C PRO A 36 -25.86 2.54 -8.89
N LEU A 37 -25.38 1.31 -8.71
CA LEU A 37 -24.31 0.76 -9.54
C LEU A 37 -24.78 0.56 -10.99
N CYS A 38 -24.01 1.07 -11.94
CA CYS A 38 -24.25 0.91 -13.37
C CYS A 38 -22.94 0.89 -14.17
N LYS A 39 -23.03 0.77 -15.49
CA LYS A 39 -21.86 0.83 -16.38
C LYS A 39 -21.30 2.25 -16.40
N ALA A 40 -20.00 2.39 -16.13
CA ALA A 40 -19.31 3.67 -16.21
C ALA A 40 -19.13 4.14 -17.66
N ASP A 41 -19.42 5.42 -17.92
CA ASP A 41 -19.20 6.08 -19.20
C ASP A 41 -17.93 6.93 -19.18
N PHE A 42 -16.81 6.33 -19.60
CA PHE A 42 -15.50 7.00 -19.63
C PHE A 42 -15.37 8.06 -20.73
N ASP A 43 -16.33 8.14 -21.64
CA ASP A 43 -16.38 9.16 -22.69
C ASP A 43 -17.29 10.34 -22.33
N ASP A 44 -17.84 10.36 -21.10
CA ASP A 44 -18.74 11.41 -20.61
C ASP A 44 -18.10 12.81 -20.74
N PRO A 45 -18.59 13.66 -21.67
CA PRO A 45 -18.02 14.98 -21.93
C PRO A 45 -18.26 15.95 -20.77
N THR A 46 -19.13 15.59 -19.81
CA THR A 46 -19.46 16.42 -18.66
C THR A 46 -18.46 16.28 -17.51
N SER A 47 -17.51 15.34 -17.60
CA SER A 47 -16.53 15.03 -16.54
C SER A 47 -15.78 16.26 -16.01
N TYR A 48 -15.50 17.27 -16.85
CA TYR A 48 -14.78 18.48 -16.46
C TYR A 48 -15.66 19.72 -16.25
N GLN A 49 -16.98 19.64 -16.45
CA GLN A 49 -17.87 20.81 -16.40
C GLN A 49 -17.90 21.49 -15.02
N ARG A 50 -17.80 20.70 -13.94
CA ARG A 50 -17.80 21.21 -12.56
C ARG A 50 -16.46 21.85 -12.14
N ARG A 51 -15.39 21.68 -12.90
CA ARG A 51 -14.06 22.26 -12.60
C ARG A 51 -14.03 23.74 -13.00
N SER A 52 -13.23 24.56 -12.33
CA SER A 52 -13.07 25.98 -12.69
C SER A 52 -12.24 26.14 -13.97
N THR A 53 -12.45 27.24 -14.71
CA THR A 53 -11.70 27.49 -15.96
C THR A 53 -10.20 27.60 -15.69
N TRP A 54 -9.84 28.24 -14.57
CA TRP A 54 -8.46 28.32 -14.11
C TRP A 54 -7.85 26.95 -13.81
N TYR A 55 -8.60 26.04 -13.18
CA TYR A 55 -8.14 24.68 -12.94
C TYR A 55 -7.79 23.97 -14.26
N LEU A 56 -8.66 24.09 -15.28
CA LEU A 56 -8.46 23.44 -16.57
C LEU A 56 -7.23 24.00 -17.32
N ILE A 57 -7.02 25.32 -17.29
CA ILE A 57 -5.83 25.95 -17.88
C ILE A 57 -4.56 25.45 -17.18
N LYS A 58 -4.55 25.49 -15.84
CA LYS A 58 -3.43 25.01 -15.04
C LYS A 58 -3.14 23.53 -15.27
N ALA A 59 -4.18 22.68 -15.33
CA ALA A 59 -4.04 21.26 -15.60
C ALA A 59 -3.34 21.01 -16.94
N LEU A 60 -3.77 21.68 -18.02
CA LEU A 60 -3.11 21.55 -19.31
C LEU A 60 -1.65 22.03 -19.27
N GLY A 61 -1.37 23.16 -18.61
CA GLY A 61 -0.02 23.67 -18.46
C GLY A 61 0.90 22.69 -17.73
N VAL A 62 0.45 22.16 -16.58
CA VAL A 62 1.21 21.18 -15.78
C VAL A 62 1.43 19.89 -16.57
N LEU A 63 0.39 19.34 -17.20
CA LEU A 63 0.50 18.13 -18.02
C LEU A 63 1.46 18.33 -19.20
N GLN A 64 1.45 19.51 -19.84
CA GLN A 64 2.39 19.84 -20.91
C GLN A 64 3.83 19.89 -20.40
N VAL A 65 4.09 20.50 -19.24
CA VAL A 65 5.42 20.51 -18.61
C VAL A 65 5.88 19.09 -18.26
N CYS A 66 5.02 18.27 -17.66
CA CYS A 66 5.34 16.88 -17.32
C CYS A 66 5.60 16.02 -18.58
N SER A 67 5.03 16.37 -19.73
CA SER A 67 5.28 15.64 -20.98
C SER A 67 6.72 15.80 -21.51
N ILE A 68 7.44 16.82 -21.06
CA ILE A 68 8.83 17.11 -21.46
C ILE A 68 9.78 16.15 -20.75
N GLU A 69 10.50 15.35 -21.52
CA GLU A 69 11.41 14.31 -21.02
C GLU A 69 12.46 14.85 -20.05
N TYR A 70 13.17 15.90 -20.45
CA TYR A 70 14.26 16.44 -19.66
C TYR A 70 13.75 16.98 -18.31
N ILE A 71 12.62 17.69 -18.31
CA ILE A 71 12.03 18.25 -17.09
C ILE A 71 11.55 17.14 -16.17
N SER A 72 10.79 16.16 -16.68
CA SER A 72 10.26 15.07 -15.85
C SER A 72 11.37 14.28 -15.14
N LYS A 73 12.43 13.87 -15.87
CA LYS A 73 13.54 13.07 -15.33
C LYS A 73 14.46 13.86 -14.39
N ASN A 74 14.59 15.17 -14.58
CA ASN A 74 15.51 16.02 -13.81
C ASN A 74 14.76 16.99 -12.87
N SER A 75 13.47 16.78 -12.63
CA SER A 75 12.59 17.71 -11.89
C SER A 75 13.14 18.11 -10.52
N VAL A 76 13.64 17.15 -9.74
CA VAL A 76 14.26 17.41 -8.42
C VAL A 76 15.53 18.25 -8.55
N GLN A 77 16.41 17.91 -9.49
CA GLN A 77 17.65 18.65 -9.72
C GLN A 77 17.36 20.08 -10.19
N LEU A 78 16.37 20.24 -11.07
CA LEU A 78 15.94 21.55 -11.55
C LEU A 78 15.37 22.41 -10.42
N MET A 79 14.55 21.83 -9.51
CA MET A 79 14.07 22.54 -8.32
C MET A 79 15.23 22.97 -7.41
N LYS A 80 16.22 22.11 -7.17
CA LYS A 80 17.45 22.47 -6.42
C LYS A 80 18.26 23.58 -7.11
N MET A 81 18.34 23.57 -8.45
CA MET A 81 19.01 24.64 -9.20
C MET A 81 18.24 25.96 -9.10
N CYS A 82 16.91 25.94 -9.24
CA CYS A 82 16.06 27.11 -9.02
C CYS A 82 16.21 27.65 -7.61
N GLU A 83 16.26 26.80 -6.59
CA GLU A 83 16.51 27.21 -5.20
C GLU A 83 17.84 27.96 -5.06
N LYS A 84 18.91 27.50 -5.71
CA LYS A 84 20.22 28.18 -5.68
C LYS A 84 20.20 29.56 -6.33
N VAL A 85 19.36 29.78 -7.35
CA VAL A 85 19.32 31.04 -8.12
C VAL A 85 18.29 32.02 -7.54
N LEU A 86 17.09 31.55 -7.23
CA LEU A 86 15.93 32.35 -6.85
C LEU A 86 15.69 32.36 -5.33
N GLY A 87 16.38 31.51 -4.59
CA GLY A 87 16.16 31.30 -3.17
C GLY A 87 15.03 30.32 -2.86
N LYS A 88 14.99 29.90 -1.60
CA LYS A 88 14.09 28.89 -1.04
C LYS A 88 12.62 29.30 -1.15
N THR A 89 12.29 30.51 -0.69
CA THR A 89 10.91 31.02 -0.62
C THR A 89 10.29 31.17 -2.00
N LEU A 90 10.98 31.81 -2.94
CA LEU A 90 10.42 32.01 -4.29
C LEU A 90 10.26 30.67 -5.04
N THR A 91 11.22 29.77 -4.88
CA THR A 91 11.15 28.45 -5.52
C THR A 91 10.01 27.60 -4.96
N TYR A 92 9.97 27.37 -3.65
CA TYR A 92 9.04 26.41 -3.08
C TYR A 92 7.68 27.02 -2.75
N ASP A 93 7.66 28.15 -2.04
CA ASP A 93 6.43 28.74 -1.51
C ASP A 93 5.61 29.47 -2.57
N VAL A 94 6.24 29.85 -3.69
CA VAL A 94 5.56 30.53 -4.80
C VAL A 94 5.49 29.62 -6.04
N LEU A 95 6.63 29.32 -6.68
CA LEU A 95 6.63 28.64 -7.97
C LEU A 95 6.11 27.21 -7.87
N VAL A 96 6.70 26.38 -7.00
CA VAL A 96 6.30 24.96 -6.85
C VAL A 96 4.91 24.86 -6.24
N LYS A 97 4.64 25.59 -5.14
CA LYS A 97 3.37 25.58 -4.41
C LYS A 97 2.18 25.87 -5.33
N HIS A 98 2.22 26.96 -6.10
CA HIS A 98 1.08 27.41 -6.91
C HIS A 98 0.99 26.78 -8.30
N SER A 99 1.93 25.88 -8.66
CA SER A 99 1.92 25.17 -9.95
C SER A 99 1.67 23.67 -9.77
N VAL A 100 2.75 22.87 -9.73
CA VAL A 100 2.73 21.41 -9.71
C VAL A 100 2.24 20.86 -8.38
N TYR A 101 2.56 21.52 -7.26
CA TYR A 101 2.15 21.06 -5.94
C TYR A 101 0.62 21.17 -5.78
N ASP A 102 0.03 22.35 -6.02
CA ASP A 102 -1.43 22.53 -5.92
C ASP A 102 -2.22 21.65 -6.91
N TYR A 103 -1.56 21.15 -7.97
CA TYR A 103 -2.17 20.19 -8.89
C TYR A 103 -2.12 18.74 -8.39
N PHE A 104 -1.01 18.30 -7.78
CA PHE A 104 -0.80 16.90 -7.37
C PHE A 104 -0.96 16.62 -5.87
N CYS A 105 -1.00 17.66 -5.04
CA CYS A 105 -1.10 17.57 -3.58
C CYS A 105 -2.37 18.25 -3.07
N ALA A 106 -2.88 17.77 -1.94
CA ALA A 106 -4.11 18.26 -1.33
C ALA A 106 -3.94 19.57 -0.53
N GLY A 107 -2.70 19.90 -0.16
CA GLY A 107 -2.36 21.07 0.66
C GLY A 107 -1.30 20.77 1.73
N GLN A 108 -0.79 21.80 2.38
CA GLN A 108 0.26 21.67 3.40
C GLN A 108 -0.29 21.45 4.81
N HIS A 109 -1.48 22.00 5.07
CA HIS A 109 -2.08 22.04 6.40
C HIS A 109 -3.51 21.53 6.37
N ASP A 110 -4.02 21.16 7.55
CA ASP A 110 -5.33 20.53 7.75
C ASP A 110 -6.48 21.25 7.00
N MET A 111 -6.55 22.58 7.06
CA MET A 111 -7.60 23.34 6.37
C MET A 111 -7.57 23.21 4.83
N GLU A 112 -6.39 23.18 4.22
CA GLU A 112 -6.25 22.99 2.77
C GLU A 112 -6.64 21.55 2.38
N VAL A 113 -6.18 20.58 3.17
CA VAL A 113 -6.50 19.16 2.99
C VAL A 113 -8.01 18.93 3.09
N ARG A 114 -8.67 19.48 4.12
CA ARG A 114 -10.13 19.40 4.30
C ARG A 114 -10.89 19.96 3.09
N ARG A 115 -10.49 21.12 2.57
CA ARG A 115 -11.10 21.71 1.37
C ARG A 115 -10.98 20.79 0.16
N SER A 116 -9.82 20.14 -0.01
CA SER A 116 -9.59 19.17 -1.07
C SER A 116 -10.47 17.92 -0.92
N ILE A 117 -10.59 17.37 0.29
CA ILE A 117 -11.47 16.22 0.57
C ILE A 117 -12.94 16.58 0.35
N GLU A 118 -13.42 17.72 0.86
CA GLU A 118 -14.81 18.15 0.69
C GLU A 118 -15.21 18.29 -0.78
N ARG A 119 -14.30 18.80 -1.61
CA ARG A 119 -14.53 18.89 -3.06
C ARG A 119 -14.69 17.52 -3.70
N LEU A 120 -13.90 16.53 -3.30
CA LEU A 120 -14.02 15.15 -3.80
C LEU A 120 -15.31 14.50 -3.31
N ARG A 121 -15.64 14.71 -2.02
CA ARG A 121 -16.85 14.18 -1.40
C ARG A 121 -18.13 14.66 -2.10
N LYS A 122 -18.17 15.89 -2.62
CA LYS A 122 -19.30 16.41 -3.42
C LYS A 122 -19.57 15.62 -4.71
N ASP A 123 -18.56 14.95 -5.25
CA ASP A 123 -18.66 14.08 -6.41
C ASP A 123 -18.69 12.59 -6.02
N HIS A 124 -18.96 12.27 -4.73
CA HIS A 124 -18.95 10.93 -4.16
C HIS A 124 -17.59 10.20 -4.24
N ILE A 125 -16.49 10.96 -4.35
CA ILE A 125 -15.13 10.43 -4.40
C ILE A 125 -14.51 10.49 -3.01
N GLY A 126 -13.98 9.37 -2.53
CA GLY A 126 -13.22 9.29 -1.29
C GLY A 126 -11.78 9.79 -1.43
N ALA A 127 -11.10 9.99 -0.30
CA ALA A 127 -9.67 10.32 -0.27
C ALA A 127 -8.90 9.20 0.42
N VAL A 128 -7.82 8.74 -0.22
CA VAL A 128 -6.75 8.00 0.48
C VAL A 128 -5.75 9.03 0.93
N LEU A 129 -5.77 9.40 2.20
CA LEU A 129 -4.81 10.38 2.71
C LEU A 129 -3.42 9.75 2.83
N ASP A 130 -2.43 10.44 2.28
CA ASP A 130 -1.03 10.06 2.34
C ASP A 130 -0.23 11.26 2.85
N TYR A 131 0.39 11.10 4.01
CA TYR A 131 1.32 12.12 4.50
C TYR A 131 2.59 12.01 3.65
N ALA A 132 2.71 12.93 2.70
CA ALA A 132 3.65 12.90 1.59
C ALA A 132 5.00 13.53 1.93
N ALA A 133 5.14 14.01 3.16
CA ALA A 133 6.42 14.14 3.81
C ALA A 133 6.99 12.74 4.02
N GLU A 134 7.49 12.19 2.91
CA GLU A 134 8.66 11.33 2.96
C GLU A 134 9.66 12.12 3.81
N ALA A 135 9.94 11.61 5.01
CA ALA A 135 10.74 12.31 6.02
C ALA A 135 11.80 13.17 5.33
N ASP A 136 11.79 14.47 5.64
CA ASP A 136 12.84 15.43 5.29
C ASP A 136 14.19 14.85 5.76
N ALA A 137 14.73 13.98 4.94
CA ALA A 137 16.00 13.32 5.09
C ALA A 137 16.85 13.95 4.00
N ASP A 138 17.32 15.16 4.28
CA ASP A 138 18.38 15.82 3.52
C ASP A 138 19.38 14.78 3.05
N GLU A 139 19.36 14.44 1.76
CA GLU A 139 20.39 13.63 1.09
C GLU A 139 20.72 12.25 1.71
N THR A 140 19.95 11.77 2.71
CA THR A 140 20.40 10.69 3.63
C THR A 140 19.54 9.43 3.61
N PHE A 141 18.33 9.44 3.04
CA PHE A 141 17.48 8.23 3.10
C PHE A 141 17.93 7.12 2.13
N VAL A 142 18.60 7.48 1.04
CA VAL A 142 19.36 6.56 0.19
C VAL A 142 20.49 7.40 -0.42
N PRO A 143 21.70 7.40 0.17
CA PRO A 143 22.85 7.97 -0.50
C PRO A 143 22.91 7.41 -1.93
N GLY A 144 23.20 8.28 -2.91
CA GLY A 144 23.23 7.88 -4.30
C GLY A 144 24.11 6.63 -4.48
N PRO A 145 23.80 5.74 -5.47
CA PRO A 145 24.60 4.54 -5.71
C PRO A 145 26.09 4.89 -5.76
N GLY A 146 26.89 4.31 -4.85
CA GLY A 146 28.34 4.56 -4.74
C GLY A 146 28.79 5.51 -3.62
N SER A 147 27.88 6.05 -2.80
CA SER A 147 28.29 6.76 -1.57
C SER A 147 28.79 5.77 -0.50
N PRO A 148 29.86 6.10 0.25
CA PRO A 148 30.33 5.29 1.39
C PRO A 148 29.27 5.03 2.46
N ASP A 149 28.27 5.92 2.55
CA ASP A 149 27.19 5.87 3.54
C ASP A 149 25.92 5.18 3.00
N ALA A 150 25.91 4.74 1.73
CA ALA A 150 24.75 4.08 1.15
C ALA A 150 24.40 2.78 1.88
N PRO A 151 23.12 2.51 2.19
CA PRO A 151 22.74 1.24 2.80
C PRO A 151 23.14 0.10 1.87
N ASP A 152 23.76 -0.92 2.45
CA ASP A 152 24.04 -2.15 1.75
C ASP A 152 22.70 -2.84 1.47
N ILE A 153 22.36 -2.99 0.20
CA ILE A 153 21.11 -3.63 -0.25
C ILE A 153 21.35 -5.04 -0.79
N SER A 154 22.59 -5.57 -0.72
CA SER A 154 22.87 -6.95 -1.10
C SER A 154 22.35 -7.90 -0.01
N MET A 155 21.28 -8.63 -0.32
CA MET A 155 20.75 -9.60 0.63
C MET A 155 21.77 -10.68 1.00
N ALA A 156 22.57 -11.16 0.05
CA ALA A 156 23.63 -12.13 0.34
C ALA A 156 24.69 -11.58 1.31
N SER A 157 25.07 -10.30 1.18
CA SER A 157 25.97 -9.64 2.14
C SER A 157 25.33 -9.52 3.53
N LEU A 158 24.04 -9.16 3.56
CA LEU A 158 23.34 -8.87 4.80
C LEU A 158 22.92 -10.11 5.58
N VAL A 159 22.65 -11.24 4.92
CA VAL A 159 21.93 -12.38 5.51
C VAL A 159 22.64 -12.97 6.73
N THR A 160 23.96 -12.91 6.84
CA THR A 160 24.71 -13.38 8.03
C THR A 160 25.41 -12.27 8.81
N ARG A 161 25.29 -11.02 8.35
CA ARG A 161 26.04 -9.89 8.91
C ARG A 161 25.41 -9.40 10.21
N THR A 162 26.22 -9.34 11.27
CA THR A 162 25.78 -8.97 12.63
C THR A 162 26.34 -7.63 13.11
N ASN A 163 27.21 -6.98 12.33
CA ASN A 163 27.87 -5.71 12.68
C ASN A 163 27.32 -4.51 11.90
N ILE A 164 26.03 -4.53 11.58
CA ILE A 164 25.35 -3.46 10.84
C ILE A 164 25.06 -2.29 11.78
N LYS A 165 25.24 -1.07 11.28
CA LYS A 165 24.88 0.16 12.00
C LYS A 165 23.53 0.68 11.50
N TYR A 166 22.74 1.22 12.42
CA TYR A 166 21.44 1.85 12.18
C TYR A 166 21.52 3.28 12.69
N PRO A 167 22.00 4.25 11.88
CA PRO A 167 22.32 5.60 12.35
C PRO A 167 21.09 6.48 12.60
N MET A 168 19.90 6.07 12.13
CA MET A 168 18.69 6.88 12.26
C MET A 168 18.17 6.96 13.70
N ASP A 169 17.71 8.14 14.11
CA ASP A 169 17.10 8.36 15.42
C ASP A 169 15.67 7.77 15.47
N GLU A 170 15.42 6.90 16.45
CA GLU A 170 14.12 6.28 16.71
C GLU A 170 13.02 7.31 17.03
N ASN A 171 13.37 8.49 17.56
CA ASN A 171 12.39 9.56 17.83
C ASN A 171 11.70 10.05 16.56
N VAL A 172 12.42 10.09 15.42
CA VAL A 172 11.86 10.50 14.12
C VAL A 172 10.74 9.54 13.72
N PHE A 173 10.94 8.24 13.94
CA PHE A 173 9.93 7.23 13.63
C PHE A 173 8.71 7.30 14.56
N ASP A 174 8.91 7.69 15.82
CA ASP A 174 7.81 7.95 16.76
C ASP A 174 6.98 9.18 16.36
N GLU A 175 7.62 10.25 15.88
CA GLU A 175 6.90 11.41 15.32
C GLU A 175 6.13 11.05 14.04
N ASN A 176 6.76 10.32 13.11
CA ASN A 176 6.09 9.82 11.92
C ASN A 176 4.88 8.95 12.27
N MET A 177 4.97 8.11 13.30
CA MET A 177 3.86 7.28 13.76
C MET A 177 2.68 8.17 14.21
N LYS A 178 2.93 9.25 14.96
CA LYS A 178 1.89 10.21 15.37
C LYS A 178 1.24 10.86 14.16
N LEU A 179 2.04 11.23 13.14
CA LEU A 179 1.53 11.82 11.90
C LEU A 179 0.63 10.85 11.13
N TYR A 180 0.98 9.56 11.05
CA TYR A 180 0.09 8.54 10.47
C TYR A 180 -1.18 8.33 11.29
N MET A 181 -1.11 8.37 12.62
CA MET A 181 -2.31 8.31 13.47
C MET A 181 -3.22 9.53 13.23
N MET A 182 -2.65 10.73 13.07
CA MET A 182 -3.40 11.93 12.69
C MET A 182 -4.04 11.79 11.31
N CYS A 183 -3.30 11.24 10.34
CA CYS A 183 -3.81 10.93 9.01
C CYS A 183 -5.03 9.99 9.07
N ILE A 184 -4.96 8.93 9.89
CA ILE A 184 -6.09 8.02 10.15
C ILE A 184 -7.28 8.76 10.75
N MET A 185 -7.05 9.62 11.75
CA MET A 185 -8.13 10.41 12.36
C MET A 185 -8.78 11.34 11.35
N HIS A 186 -8.01 12.04 10.53
CA HIS A 186 -8.55 12.91 9.47
C HIS A 186 -9.34 12.12 8.43
N SER A 187 -8.83 10.97 8.01
CA SER A 187 -9.53 10.05 7.12
C SER A 187 -10.83 9.53 7.71
N SER A 188 -11.03 9.53 9.03
CA SER A 188 -12.29 9.08 9.63
C SER A 188 -13.43 10.10 9.50
N LEU A 189 -13.11 11.39 9.41
CA LEU A 189 -14.07 12.49 9.56
C LEU A 189 -14.76 12.90 8.25
N HIS A 190 -14.10 12.75 7.11
CA HIS A 190 -14.48 13.45 5.88
C HIS A 190 -14.87 12.54 4.69
N ASN A 191 -15.38 11.33 4.97
CA ASN A 191 -15.71 10.36 3.92
C ASN A 191 -17.07 10.60 3.26
N PRO A 192 -17.25 10.16 2.00
CA PRO A 192 -18.59 9.97 1.44
C PRO A 192 -19.41 8.99 2.30
N VAL A 193 -20.73 9.15 2.31
CA VAL A 193 -21.59 8.27 3.12
C VAL A 193 -21.52 6.82 2.64
N GLY A 194 -21.40 5.92 3.61
CA GLY A 194 -21.28 4.48 3.36
C GLY A 194 -19.92 4.05 2.81
N VAL A 195 -18.93 4.94 2.76
CA VAL A 195 -17.55 4.62 2.34
C VAL A 195 -16.64 4.72 3.57
N PRO A 196 -15.87 3.66 3.92
CA PRO A 196 -14.89 3.77 5.00
C PRO A 196 -13.78 4.74 4.62
N GLY A 197 -13.22 5.43 5.61
CA GLY A 197 -12.02 6.23 5.41
C GLY A 197 -10.83 5.38 5.01
N VAL A 198 -9.87 5.97 4.31
CA VAL A 198 -8.69 5.25 3.83
C VAL A 198 -7.45 6.11 4.03
N SER A 199 -6.37 5.50 4.50
CA SER A 199 -5.05 6.17 4.62
C SER A 199 -3.95 5.25 4.14
N ALA A 200 -2.92 5.84 3.55
CA ALA A 200 -1.70 5.14 3.16
C ALA A 200 -0.65 5.26 4.27
N VAL A 201 0.14 4.19 4.44
CA VAL A 201 1.23 4.13 5.41
C VAL A 201 2.43 3.45 4.78
N LYS A 202 3.62 4.00 4.99
CA LYS A 202 4.90 3.43 4.56
C LYS A 202 5.67 2.90 5.76
N VAL A 203 6.29 1.72 5.62
CA VAL A 203 7.02 1.09 6.72
C VAL A 203 8.41 1.68 6.85
N THR A 204 9.05 2.08 5.75
CA THR A 204 10.31 2.84 5.79
C THR A 204 10.18 4.15 6.57
N GLY A 205 8.99 4.73 6.66
CA GLY A 205 8.74 5.88 7.54
C GLY A 205 8.81 5.57 9.04
N MET A 206 8.85 4.29 9.43
CA MET A 206 8.72 3.79 10.82
C MET A 206 9.98 3.12 11.38
N CYS A 207 11.00 2.90 10.53
CA CYS A 207 12.30 2.34 10.93
C CYS A 207 13.37 2.59 9.88
N ASP A 208 14.62 2.36 10.27
CA ASP A 208 15.77 2.41 9.37
C ASP A 208 15.59 1.40 8.19
N PRO A 209 15.65 1.82 6.92
CA PRO A 209 15.52 0.92 5.77
C PRO A 209 16.54 -0.21 5.74
N GLN A 210 17.74 0.00 6.30
CA GLN A 210 18.75 -1.05 6.40
C GLN A 210 18.26 -2.24 7.24
N LEU A 211 17.43 -1.99 8.25
CA LEU A 211 16.81 -3.03 9.07
C LEU A 211 15.82 -3.86 8.24
N LEU A 212 15.02 -3.22 7.38
CA LEU A 212 14.09 -3.93 6.50
C LEU A 212 14.81 -4.79 5.47
N ALA A 213 15.92 -4.32 4.90
CA ALA A 213 16.75 -5.12 4.00
C ALA A 213 17.36 -6.33 4.71
N ARG A 214 17.90 -6.10 5.91
CA ARG A 214 18.47 -7.14 6.77
C ARG A 214 17.44 -8.21 7.11
N MET A 215 16.27 -7.79 7.56
CA MET A 215 15.15 -8.68 7.88
C MET A 215 14.66 -9.45 6.65
N SER A 216 14.51 -8.79 5.51
CA SER A 216 14.07 -9.43 4.27
C SER A 216 15.06 -10.50 3.81
N ALA A 217 16.38 -10.28 3.94
CA ALA A 217 17.39 -11.28 3.63
C ALA A 217 17.25 -12.54 4.51
N ILE A 218 17.03 -12.37 5.82
CA ILE A 218 16.81 -13.51 6.74
C ILE A 218 15.51 -14.24 6.39
N LEU A 219 14.42 -13.50 6.16
CA LEU A 219 13.12 -14.10 5.80
C LEU A 219 13.17 -14.84 4.45
N MET A 220 13.98 -14.35 3.50
CA MET A 220 14.23 -15.05 2.25
C MET A 220 15.02 -16.34 2.47
N SER A 221 15.99 -16.36 3.40
CA SER A 221 16.71 -17.59 3.77
C SER A 221 15.79 -18.67 4.34
N ILE A 222 14.73 -18.30 5.08
CA ILE A 222 13.70 -19.26 5.54
C ILE A 222 12.99 -19.90 4.33
N HIS A 223 12.68 -19.12 3.30
CA HIS A 223 12.09 -19.65 2.08
C HIS A 223 13.05 -20.56 1.32
N GLN A 224 14.32 -20.16 1.17
CA GLN A 224 15.36 -21.00 0.56
C GLN A 224 15.51 -22.33 1.29
N ASN A 225 15.48 -22.31 2.63
CA ASN A 225 15.54 -23.54 3.43
C ASN A 225 14.37 -24.48 3.15
N TRP A 226 13.15 -23.95 2.98
CA TRP A 226 12.01 -24.76 2.55
C TRP A 226 12.25 -25.39 1.17
N VAL A 227 12.59 -24.56 0.18
CA VAL A 227 12.78 -25.03 -1.21
C VAL A 227 13.90 -26.08 -1.29
N LYS A 228 15.01 -25.84 -0.60
CA LYS A 228 16.17 -26.73 -0.60
C LYS A 228 15.91 -28.05 0.12
N HIS A 229 15.39 -27.99 1.35
CA HIS A 229 15.37 -29.15 2.24
C HIS A 229 14.02 -29.87 2.28
N PHE A 230 12.92 -29.15 2.07
CA PHE A 230 11.58 -29.71 2.15
C PHE A 230 11.06 -30.10 0.77
N THR A 231 11.38 -29.34 -0.28
CA THR A 231 10.95 -29.67 -1.66
C THR A 231 12.07 -30.19 -2.56
N LYS A 232 13.33 -30.15 -2.09
CA LYS A 232 14.53 -30.66 -2.80
C LYS A 232 14.74 -30.03 -4.18
N GLU A 233 14.43 -28.74 -4.29
CA GLU A 233 14.55 -27.96 -5.52
C GLU A 233 15.73 -26.99 -5.49
N GLU A 234 16.07 -26.48 -6.66
CA GLU A 234 17.02 -25.39 -6.80
C GLU A 234 16.46 -24.10 -6.18
N THR A 235 17.27 -23.47 -5.32
CA THR A 235 16.88 -22.25 -4.61
C THR A 235 17.09 -21.01 -5.48
N PRO A 236 16.13 -20.08 -5.54
CA PRO A 236 16.37 -18.78 -6.14
C PRO A 236 17.45 -17.99 -5.38
N LYS A 237 18.14 -17.06 -6.04
CA LYS A 237 19.07 -16.14 -5.35
C LYS A 237 18.32 -15.29 -4.32
N LEU A 238 19.01 -14.89 -3.24
CA LEU A 238 18.41 -14.06 -2.19
C LEU A 238 17.89 -12.74 -2.77
N GLU A 239 18.67 -12.12 -3.67
CA GLU A 239 18.36 -10.84 -4.31
C GLU A 239 17.09 -10.86 -5.15
N GLU A 240 16.65 -12.02 -5.66
CA GLU A 240 15.43 -12.13 -6.45
C GLU A 240 14.16 -11.88 -5.62
N CYS A 241 14.24 -12.04 -4.28
CA CYS A 241 13.11 -11.86 -3.35
C CYS A 241 11.83 -12.61 -3.78
N ARG A 242 11.98 -13.68 -4.57
CA ARG A 242 10.89 -14.37 -5.24
C ARG A 242 10.37 -15.51 -4.37
N VAL A 243 9.25 -15.28 -3.71
CA VAL A 243 8.56 -16.29 -2.90
C VAL A 243 7.35 -16.85 -3.64
N VAL A 244 7.51 -18.02 -4.26
CA VAL A 244 6.48 -18.64 -5.11
C VAL A 244 6.07 -20.03 -4.62
N MET A 245 4.89 -20.10 -3.99
CA MET A 245 4.20 -21.37 -3.70
C MET A 245 2.83 -21.46 -4.42
N GLY A 246 2.66 -20.65 -5.47
CA GLY A 246 1.38 -20.24 -6.02
C GLY A 246 0.77 -21.16 -7.07
N VAL A 247 0.20 -20.54 -8.11
CA VAL A 247 -0.71 -21.11 -9.11
C VAL A 247 -0.18 -22.41 -9.69
N ASN A 248 1.11 -22.43 -10.04
CA ASN A 248 1.78 -23.57 -10.68
C ASN A 248 2.60 -24.43 -9.70
N ARG A 249 2.61 -24.10 -8.41
CA ARG A 249 3.44 -24.73 -7.36
C ARG A 249 2.64 -25.16 -6.14
N LYS A 250 1.32 -25.35 -6.28
CA LYS A 250 0.44 -25.74 -5.15
C LYS A 250 0.87 -27.02 -4.44
N HIS A 251 1.45 -27.98 -5.16
CA HIS A 251 1.96 -29.23 -4.59
C HIS A 251 3.13 -28.99 -3.61
N GLN A 252 3.88 -27.90 -3.76
CA GLN A 252 5.01 -27.52 -2.90
C GLN A 252 4.57 -26.85 -1.59
N GLN A 253 3.26 -26.60 -1.42
CA GLN A 253 2.71 -25.97 -0.20
C GLN A 253 2.63 -26.93 0.99
N TYR A 254 2.68 -28.24 0.74
CA TYR A 254 2.55 -29.26 1.78
C TYR A 254 3.62 -30.31 1.63
N VAL A 255 4.14 -30.78 2.76
CA VAL A 255 4.97 -31.99 2.83
C VAL A 255 4.41 -32.89 3.93
N SER A 256 4.63 -34.20 3.81
CA SER A 256 4.31 -35.16 4.88
C SER A 256 5.17 -34.90 6.12
N ASN A 257 4.71 -35.40 7.28
CA ASN A 257 5.50 -35.29 8.51
C ASN A 257 6.84 -36.06 8.40
N ASP A 258 6.90 -37.14 7.63
CA ASP A 258 8.13 -37.90 7.42
C ASP A 258 9.15 -37.14 6.56
N GLU A 259 8.69 -36.49 5.49
CA GLU A 259 9.52 -35.58 4.71
C GLU A 259 10.01 -34.39 5.55
N ALA A 260 9.14 -33.82 6.39
CA ALA A 260 9.52 -32.74 7.29
C ALA A 260 10.58 -33.18 8.31
N ARG A 261 10.46 -34.39 8.90
CA ARG A 261 11.48 -34.97 9.78
C ARG A 261 12.82 -35.11 9.08
N ALA A 262 12.82 -35.65 7.87
CA ALA A 262 14.03 -35.79 7.06
C ALA A 262 14.66 -34.41 6.79
N ALA A 263 13.86 -33.43 6.39
CA ALA A 263 14.31 -32.06 6.13
C ALA A 263 14.94 -31.41 7.37
N PHE A 264 14.36 -31.58 8.57
CA PHE A 264 14.93 -31.04 9.81
C PHE A 264 16.24 -31.72 10.22
N ARG A 265 16.44 -33.00 9.88
CA ARG A 265 17.72 -33.68 10.07
C ARG A 265 18.80 -33.13 9.14
N GLU A 266 18.44 -32.79 7.90
CA GLU A 266 19.36 -32.18 6.92
C GLU A 266 19.68 -30.71 7.22
N LEU A 267 18.75 -29.97 7.83
CA LEU A 267 18.93 -28.57 8.25
C LEU A 267 19.97 -28.39 9.39
N ALA A 268 20.63 -29.48 9.82
CA ALA A 268 21.60 -29.50 10.89
C ALA A 268 22.87 -28.70 10.55
N CYS A 269 22.87 -27.39 10.83
CA CYS A 269 24.09 -26.58 10.88
C CYS A 269 25.03 -27.08 11.99
N GLY A 270 25.84 -28.11 11.70
CA GLY A 270 26.92 -28.60 12.57
C GLY A 270 26.52 -29.44 13.79
N ARG A 271 25.23 -29.62 14.07
CA ARG A 271 24.71 -30.54 15.12
C ARG A 271 23.35 -31.06 14.69
N THR A 272 23.17 -32.38 14.67
CA THR A 272 21.87 -33.02 14.42
C THR A 272 20.89 -32.73 15.55
N LEU A 273 19.64 -32.42 15.21
CA LEU A 273 18.56 -32.31 16.18
C LEU A 273 18.21 -33.72 16.70
N PRO A 274 18.15 -33.94 18.02
CA PRO A 274 17.60 -35.18 18.59
C PRO A 274 16.18 -35.41 18.08
N ASP A 275 15.79 -36.67 17.88
CA ASP A 275 14.44 -37.00 17.39
C ASP A 275 13.33 -36.44 18.28
N ALA A 276 13.55 -36.34 19.59
CA ALA A 276 12.60 -35.72 20.53
C ALA A 276 12.30 -34.24 20.20
N GLU A 277 13.33 -33.45 19.86
CA GLU A 277 13.17 -32.05 19.48
C GLU A 277 12.46 -31.92 18.12
N ILE A 278 12.76 -32.83 17.18
CA ILE A 278 12.07 -32.86 15.88
C ILE A 278 10.58 -33.13 16.08
N GLU A 279 10.20 -34.08 16.95
CA GLU A 279 8.78 -34.34 17.23
C GLU A 279 8.08 -33.14 17.86
N GLU A 280 8.75 -32.36 18.71
CA GLU A 280 8.20 -31.10 19.22
C GLU A 280 7.98 -30.07 18.11
N VAL A 281 8.95 -29.91 17.20
CA VAL A 281 8.81 -29.02 16.04
C VAL A 281 7.64 -29.47 15.15
N ILE A 282 7.52 -30.77 14.86
CA ILE A 282 6.43 -31.31 14.05
C ILE A 282 5.07 -31.04 14.70
N LYS A 283 4.93 -31.20 16.02
CA LYS A 283 3.69 -30.85 16.74
C LYS A 283 3.29 -29.39 16.60
N ILE A 284 4.25 -28.46 16.55
CA ILE A 284 3.99 -27.03 16.37
C ILE A 284 3.56 -26.70 14.92
N LEU A 285 4.13 -27.42 13.96
CA LEU A 285 3.89 -27.25 12.53
C LEU A 285 2.60 -27.94 12.06
N ASP A 286 2.21 -29.04 12.69
CA ASP A 286 0.97 -29.78 12.46
C ASP A 286 0.17 -29.93 13.76
N PRO A 287 -0.37 -28.83 14.32
CA PRO A 287 -1.06 -28.84 15.62
C PRO A 287 -2.36 -29.64 15.60
N LYS A 288 -2.88 -29.98 14.41
CA LYS A 288 -4.11 -30.75 14.23
C LYS A 288 -3.84 -32.22 13.88
N GLY A 289 -2.57 -32.65 13.84
CA GLY A 289 -2.19 -34.04 13.53
C GLY A 289 -2.70 -34.52 12.17
N LYS A 290 -2.69 -33.66 11.15
CA LYS A 290 -3.13 -34.01 9.79
C LYS A 290 -2.14 -34.87 9.01
N GLY A 291 -0.96 -35.15 9.58
CA GLY A 291 0.11 -35.92 8.95
C GLY A 291 0.91 -35.12 7.92
N ARG A 292 0.74 -33.78 7.88
CA ARG A 292 1.41 -32.91 6.91
C ARG A 292 1.67 -31.51 7.46
N VAL A 293 2.80 -30.94 7.05
CA VAL A 293 3.21 -29.57 7.35
C VAL A 293 2.86 -28.66 6.18
N ASN A 294 2.32 -27.48 6.49
CA ASN A 294 2.03 -26.44 5.51
C ASN A 294 3.13 -25.37 5.47
N TYR A 295 3.54 -24.95 4.28
CA TYR A 295 4.56 -23.92 4.07
C TYR A 295 4.27 -22.60 4.82
N PHE A 296 3.03 -22.11 4.81
CA PHE A 296 2.70 -20.84 5.47
C PHE A 296 2.83 -20.94 6.97
N ARG A 297 2.47 -22.11 7.55
CA ARG A 297 2.68 -22.38 8.97
C ARG A 297 4.16 -22.51 9.31
N TYR A 298 4.95 -23.20 8.47
CA TYR A 298 6.41 -23.26 8.61
C TYR A 298 7.03 -21.86 8.60
N LYS A 299 6.70 -21.04 7.60
CA LYS A 299 7.20 -19.67 7.47
C LYS A 299 6.83 -18.83 8.69
N GLU A 300 5.61 -18.93 9.17
CA GLU A 300 5.15 -18.22 10.39
C GLU A 300 5.99 -18.63 11.60
N VAL A 301 6.08 -19.92 11.89
CA VAL A 301 6.81 -20.45 13.06
C VAL A 301 8.29 -20.08 13.03
N MET A 302 8.92 -20.18 11.85
CA MET A 302 10.33 -19.79 11.68
C MET A 302 10.53 -18.27 11.82
N THR A 303 9.61 -17.46 11.29
CA THR A 303 9.66 -16.00 11.44
C THR A 303 9.51 -15.59 12.90
N GLU A 304 8.56 -16.18 13.62
CA GLU A 304 8.35 -15.95 15.06
C GLU A 304 9.58 -16.34 15.87
N ALA A 305 10.22 -17.47 15.55
CA ALA A 305 11.43 -17.93 16.25
C ALA A 305 12.59 -16.94 16.13
N VAL A 306 12.88 -16.42 14.93
CA VAL A 306 13.99 -15.48 14.71
C VAL A 306 13.73 -14.11 15.33
N THR A 307 12.47 -13.67 15.30
CA THR A 307 12.10 -12.31 15.73
C THR A 307 11.74 -12.20 17.21
N ALA A 308 11.64 -13.32 17.93
CA ALA A 308 11.38 -13.35 19.36
C ALA A 308 12.49 -12.68 20.17
N ILE A 309 12.10 -11.77 21.07
CA ILE A 309 12.99 -11.16 22.07
C ILE A 309 13.32 -12.19 23.14
N ASP A 310 12.28 -12.81 23.70
CA ASP A 310 12.37 -13.85 24.72
C ASP A 310 11.87 -15.18 24.11
N PRO A 311 12.71 -15.87 23.32
CA PRO A 311 12.29 -17.10 22.66
C PRO A 311 12.07 -18.22 23.68
N THR A 312 11.01 -18.98 23.47
CA THR A 312 10.82 -20.29 24.12
C THR A 312 11.97 -21.26 23.76
N PRO A 313 12.21 -22.34 24.52
CA PRO A 313 13.28 -23.30 24.20
C PRO A 313 13.21 -23.82 22.77
N ILE A 314 12.01 -24.15 22.28
CA ILE A 314 11.81 -24.63 20.91
C ILE A 314 12.04 -23.54 19.86
N GLN A 315 11.68 -22.29 20.15
CA GLN A 315 12.00 -21.17 19.26
C GLN A 315 13.50 -20.92 19.21
N LEU A 316 14.22 -21.09 20.32
CA LEU A 316 15.68 -20.96 20.35
C LEU A 316 16.32 -22.06 19.49
N ILE A 317 15.83 -23.30 19.57
CA ILE A 317 16.26 -24.42 18.73
C ILE A 317 16.11 -24.07 17.25
N LEU A 318 14.94 -23.55 16.84
CA LEU A 318 14.67 -23.16 15.45
C LEU A 318 15.49 -21.95 15.02
N ALA A 319 15.55 -20.92 15.85
CA ALA A 319 16.29 -19.69 15.59
C ALA A 319 17.76 -20.00 15.32
N ASN A 320 18.41 -20.85 16.13
CA ASN A 320 19.81 -21.24 15.99
C ASN A 320 20.17 -21.92 14.65
N ARG A 321 19.17 -22.32 13.85
CA ARG A 321 19.36 -22.87 12.48
C ARG A 321 19.21 -21.84 11.38
N LEU A 322 18.88 -20.61 11.75
CA LEU A 322 18.67 -19.49 10.86
C LEU A 322 19.74 -18.44 11.13
N PRO A 323 19.96 -17.51 10.20
CA PRO A 323 20.82 -16.38 10.49
C PRO A 323 20.30 -15.55 11.67
N GLN A 324 21.19 -15.24 12.60
CA GLN A 324 20.81 -14.60 13.87
C GLN A 324 20.63 -13.09 13.73
N LEU A 325 19.59 -12.57 14.40
CA LEU A 325 19.49 -11.16 14.73
C LEU A 325 20.22 -10.87 16.05
N THR A 326 20.96 -9.77 16.07
CA THR A 326 21.51 -9.16 17.28
C THR A 326 20.41 -8.68 18.22
N ALA A 327 20.76 -8.49 19.50
CA ALA A 327 19.82 -7.92 20.48
C ALA A 327 19.28 -6.54 20.04
N THR A 328 20.13 -5.71 19.45
CA THR A 328 19.76 -4.40 18.89
C THR A 328 18.75 -4.55 17.77
N GLU A 329 19.01 -5.41 16.77
CA GLU A 329 18.08 -5.63 15.65
C GLU A 329 16.73 -6.17 16.15
N LYS A 330 16.71 -7.07 17.13
CA LYS A 330 15.46 -7.57 17.75
C LYS A 330 14.68 -6.44 18.44
N ALA A 331 15.36 -5.55 19.16
CA ALA A 331 14.74 -4.40 19.80
C ALA A 331 14.15 -3.43 18.77
N LEU A 332 14.91 -3.10 17.71
CA LEU A 332 14.43 -2.24 16.61
C LEU A 332 13.24 -2.86 15.87
N TRP A 333 13.29 -4.18 15.60
CA TRP A 333 12.19 -4.91 14.98
C TRP A 333 10.91 -4.85 15.83
N LYS A 334 11.05 -5.02 17.15
CA LYS A 334 9.92 -4.88 18.09
C LYS A 334 9.33 -3.47 18.02
N ASN A 335 10.18 -2.44 17.95
CA ASN A 335 9.73 -1.05 17.91
C ASN A 335 8.93 -0.74 16.64
N VAL A 336 9.40 -1.16 15.46
CA VAL A 336 8.63 -0.97 14.21
C VAL A 336 7.30 -1.72 14.23
N VAL A 337 7.27 -2.96 14.72
CA VAL A 337 6.01 -3.73 14.88
C VAL A 337 5.06 -3.05 15.85
N LYS A 338 5.59 -2.46 16.93
CA LYS A 338 4.81 -1.69 17.93
C LYS A 338 4.21 -0.43 17.31
N ARG A 339 5.00 0.39 16.59
CA ARG A 339 4.52 1.59 15.88
C ARG A 339 3.40 1.25 14.90
N MET A 340 3.64 0.27 14.05
CA MET A 340 2.66 -0.20 13.07
C MET A 340 1.39 -0.75 13.74
N SER A 341 1.51 -1.40 14.90
CA SER A 341 0.37 -1.86 15.69
C SER A 341 -0.46 -0.72 16.27
N TYR A 342 0.17 0.38 16.71
CA TYR A 342 -0.57 1.56 17.16
C TYR A 342 -1.38 2.19 16.03
N ILE A 343 -0.79 2.35 14.85
CA ILE A 343 -1.49 2.87 13.67
C ILE A 343 -2.65 1.95 13.29
N ALA A 344 -2.43 0.63 13.20
CA ALA A 344 -3.49 -0.34 12.86
C ALA A 344 -4.61 -0.40 13.91
N SER A 345 -4.27 -0.30 15.20
CA SER A 345 -5.27 -0.25 16.27
C SER A 345 -6.13 1.02 16.20
N THR A 346 -5.52 2.15 15.86
CA THR A 346 -6.21 3.43 15.64
C THR A 346 -7.12 3.34 14.43
N ALA A 347 -6.63 2.75 13.33
CA ALA A 347 -7.41 2.52 12.12
C ALA A 347 -8.65 1.66 12.40
N LYS A 348 -8.49 0.57 13.17
CA LYS A 348 -9.61 -0.28 13.59
C LYS A 348 -10.63 0.48 14.43
N ALA A 349 -10.18 1.24 15.43
CA ALA A 349 -11.06 2.03 16.31
C ALA A 349 -11.85 3.09 15.53
N MET A 350 -11.20 3.73 14.54
CA MET A 350 -11.80 4.77 13.70
C MET A 350 -12.50 4.22 12.45
N LYS A 351 -12.56 2.90 12.26
CA LYS A 351 -13.15 2.21 11.10
C LYS A 351 -12.53 2.64 9.75
N VAL A 352 -11.24 2.96 9.75
CA VAL A 352 -10.46 3.36 8.58
C VAL A 352 -9.69 2.17 8.00
N ARG A 353 -9.57 2.11 6.68
CA ARG A 353 -8.72 1.15 5.97
C ARG A 353 -7.30 1.70 5.85
N MET A 354 -6.35 0.99 6.42
CA MET A 354 -4.93 1.29 6.37
C MET A 354 -4.30 0.52 5.21
N LEU A 355 -3.92 1.24 4.15
CA LEU A 355 -3.20 0.67 3.01
C LEU A 355 -1.70 0.75 3.28
N VAL A 356 -1.06 -0.39 3.55
CA VAL A 356 0.39 -0.43 3.71
C VAL A 356 1.01 -0.50 2.33
N ASP A 357 1.75 0.54 1.96
CA ASP A 357 2.37 0.66 0.65
C ASP A 357 3.45 -0.39 0.45
N ALA A 358 3.53 -0.92 -0.77
CA ALA A 358 4.63 -1.76 -1.20
C ALA A 358 5.78 -0.88 -1.67
N GLU A 359 6.99 -1.31 -1.34
CA GLU A 359 8.23 -0.59 -1.59
C GLU A 359 9.11 -1.43 -2.53
N GLN A 360 10.43 -1.28 -2.48
CA GLN A 360 11.35 -2.10 -3.28
C GLN A 360 11.36 -3.56 -2.81
N THR A 361 11.66 -4.48 -3.72
CA THR A 361 11.65 -5.93 -3.46
C THR A 361 12.51 -6.32 -2.26
N PHE A 362 13.66 -5.66 -2.10
CA PHE A 362 14.59 -5.93 -1.01
C PHE A 362 14.12 -5.50 0.38
N TYR A 363 13.04 -4.72 0.49
CA TYR A 363 12.36 -4.43 1.76
C TYR A 363 11.06 -5.23 1.93
N GLN A 364 10.50 -5.73 0.83
CA GLN A 364 9.10 -6.14 0.77
C GLN A 364 8.79 -7.38 1.63
N LEU A 365 9.74 -8.31 1.83
CA LEU A 365 9.50 -9.49 2.66
C LEU A 365 9.35 -9.14 4.15
N ALA A 366 10.13 -8.18 4.65
CA ALA A 366 9.99 -7.66 6.00
C ALA A 366 8.66 -6.92 6.17
N ILE A 367 8.30 -6.06 5.20
CA ILE A 367 7.01 -5.37 5.17
C ILE A 367 5.86 -6.37 5.19
N ASP A 368 5.94 -7.42 4.36
CA ASP A 368 4.93 -8.47 4.28
C ASP A 368 4.75 -9.23 5.59
N ALA A 369 5.84 -9.51 6.31
CA ALA A 369 5.77 -10.16 7.61
C ALA A 369 5.01 -9.29 8.63
N ILE A 370 5.31 -7.98 8.67
CA ILE A 370 4.59 -7.02 9.52
C ILE A 370 3.11 -6.96 9.12
N VAL A 371 2.81 -6.79 7.84
CA VAL A 371 1.41 -6.69 7.37
C VAL A 371 0.64 -7.96 7.67
N THR A 372 1.22 -9.14 7.46
CA THR A 372 0.58 -10.42 7.78
C THR A 372 0.24 -10.51 9.27
N TYR A 373 1.19 -10.14 10.13
CA TYR A 373 0.97 -10.09 11.59
C TYR A 373 -0.21 -9.16 11.94
N LEU A 374 -0.26 -7.97 11.33
CA LEU A 374 -1.33 -7.00 11.57
C LEU A 374 -2.68 -7.48 11.02
N GLN A 375 -2.73 -8.09 9.82
CA GLN A 375 -3.97 -8.62 9.26
C GLN A 375 -4.55 -9.71 10.15
N LYS A 376 -3.74 -10.65 10.62
CA LYS A 376 -4.17 -11.70 11.57
C LYS A 376 -4.74 -11.12 12.86
N ARG A 377 -4.19 -9.99 13.33
CA ARG A 377 -4.61 -9.34 14.59
C ARG A 377 -5.84 -8.43 14.43
N TYR A 378 -5.95 -7.72 13.31
CA TYR A 378 -6.91 -6.62 13.16
C TYR A 378 -8.02 -6.89 12.12
N ASN A 379 -7.80 -7.77 11.13
CA ASN A 379 -8.78 -8.09 10.07
C ASN A 379 -9.68 -9.26 10.46
N ASP A 380 -10.54 -9.07 11.45
CA ASP A 380 -11.42 -10.12 11.98
C ASP A 380 -12.70 -10.32 11.14
N LYS A 381 -13.64 -9.38 11.21
CA LYS A 381 -14.93 -9.41 10.51
C LYS A 381 -14.84 -8.71 9.17
N VAL A 382 -14.00 -7.68 9.09
CA VAL A 382 -13.73 -6.90 7.88
C VAL A 382 -12.23 -6.54 7.83
N PRO A 383 -11.65 -6.38 6.64
CA PRO A 383 -10.29 -5.88 6.50
C PRO A 383 -10.13 -4.47 7.09
N VAL A 384 -9.07 -4.28 7.87
CA VAL A 384 -8.60 -2.98 8.34
C VAL A 384 -7.26 -2.66 7.69
N VAL A 385 -6.37 -3.65 7.63
CA VAL A 385 -5.02 -3.53 7.07
C VAL A 385 -4.97 -4.21 5.71
N TYR A 386 -4.43 -3.50 4.72
CA TYR A 386 -4.28 -3.98 3.35
C TYR A 386 -2.80 -4.11 3.03
N ASN A 387 -2.42 -5.25 2.44
CA ASN A 387 -1.11 -5.39 1.83
C ASN A 387 -1.16 -4.87 0.39
N THR A 388 -0.04 -4.38 -0.13
CA THR A 388 0.06 -3.92 -1.52
C THR A 388 0.81 -4.94 -2.39
N TYR A 389 0.21 -5.26 -3.53
CA TYR A 389 0.72 -6.20 -4.53
C TYR A 389 1.06 -5.44 -5.81
N GLN A 390 2.29 -5.59 -6.28
CA GLN A 390 2.84 -4.87 -7.43
C GLN A 390 2.94 -5.82 -8.63
N CYS A 391 2.04 -5.70 -9.61
CA CYS A 391 1.91 -6.59 -10.77
C CYS A 391 3.02 -6.46 -11.83
N TYR A 392 3.94 -5.50 -11.68
CA TYR A 392 5.18 -5.47 -12.44
C TYR A 392 6.13 -6.61 -12.05
N LEU A 393 5.94 -7.23 -10.87
CA LEU A 393 6.71 -8.40 -10.44
C LEU A 393 6.15 -9.64 -11.12
N THR A 394 7.05 -10.46 -11.66
CA THR A 394 6.74 -11.72 -12.37
C THR A 394 5.99 -12.75 -11.52
N TYR A 395 6.00 -12.57 -10.20
CA TYR A 395 5.38 -13.47 -9.22
C TYR A 395 4.19 -12.84 -8.47
N ALA A 396 3.68 -11.68 -8.90
CA ALA A 396 2.63 -10.97 -8.18
C ALA A 396 1.32 -11.76 -8.09
N GLU A 397 0.89 -12.38 -9.19
CA GLU A 397 -0.32 -13.20 -9.22
C GLU A 397 -0.21 -14.41 -8.28
N ASP A 398 0.95 -15.08 -8.28
CA ASP A 398 1.25 -16.19 -7.36
C ASP A 398 1.19 -15.74 -5.90
N ARG A 399 1.77 -14.57 -5.59
CA ARG A 399 1.77 -13.99 -4.25
C ARG A 399 0.33 -13.68 -3.77
N ILE A 400 -0.51 -13.13 -4.65
CA ILE A 400 -1.94 -12.89 -4.34
C ILE A 400 -2.65 -14.22 -4.07
N ALA A 401 -2.45 -15.22 -4.92
CA ALA A 401 -3.05 -16.54 -4.74
C ALA A 401 -2.65 -17.17 -3.39
N ASN A 402 -1.36 -17.08 -3.05
CA ASN A 402 -0.81 -17.57 -1.79
C ASN A 402 -1.42 -16.86 -0.58
N ASP A 403 -1.60 -15.54 -0.66
CA ASP A 403 -2.12 -14.76 0.46
C ASP A 403 -3.61 -14.93 0.69
N LEU A 404 -4.40 -15.17 -0.36
CA LEU A 404 -5.82 -15.56 -0.23
C LEU A 404 -5.96 -16.95 0.45
N VAL A 405 -5.10 -17.91 0.06
CA VAL A 405 -5.04 -19.23 0.72
C VAL A 405 -4.61 -19.09 2.18
N ARG A 406 -3.56 -18.31 2.43
CA ARG A 406 -3.04 -18.04 3.77
C ARG A 406 -4.09 -17.39 4.67
N ALA A 407 -4.83 -16.40 4.17
CA ALA A 407 -5.92 -15.75 4.90
C ALA A 407 -7.01 -16.76 5.32
N SER A 408 -7.35 -17.69 4.44
CA SER A 408 -8.30 -18.76 4.75
C SER A 408 -7.76 -19.74 5.80
N LEU A 409 -6.49 -20.15 5.68
CA LEU A 409 -5.85 -21.10 6.62
C LEU A 409 -5.64 -20.49 8.01
N MET A 410 -5.27 -19.22 8.07
CA MET A 410 -4.97 -18.49 9.31
C MET A 410 -6.18 -17.71 9.86
N ASN A 411 -7.34 -17.85 9.22
CA ASN A 411 -8.63 -17.32 9.66
C ASN A 411 -8.67 -15.79 9.88
N PHE A 412 -8.26 -15.03 8.87
CA PHE A 412 -8.43 -13.57 8.83
C PHE A 412 -9.02 -13.10 7.50
N GLN A 413 -9.58 -11.88 7.45
CA GLN A 413 -10.06 -11.30 6.20
C GLN A 413 -8.91 -10.68 5.42
N TRP A 414 -8.69 -11.15 4.20
CA TRP A 414 -7.71 -10.59 3.30
C TRP A 414 -8.11 -9.18 2.83
N GLY A 415 -7.19 -8.23 2.97
CA GLY A 415 -7.27 -6.91 2.33
C GLY A 415 -6.09 -6.73 1.39
N GLY A 416 -6.34 -6.46 0.12
CA GLY A 416 -5.28 -6.27 -0.87
C GLY A 416 -5.44 -5.01 -1.71
N LYS A 417 -4.37 -4.24 -1.85
CA LYS A 417 -4.23 -3.15 -2.82
C LYS A 417 -3.40 -3.62 -4.01
N ILE A 418 -3.94 -3.51 -5.21
CA ILE A 418 -3.34 -4.05 -6.43
C ILE A 418 -2.93 -2.87 -7.31
N VAL A 419 -1.65 -2.79 -7.64
CA VAL A 419 -1.04 -1.75 -8.47
C VAL A 419 -0.11 -2.37 -9.51
N ARG A 420 0.27 -1.64 -10.56
CA ARG A 420 1.36 -2.10 -11.45
C ARG A 420 2.70 -2.07 -10.72
N GLY A 421 3.15 -0.90 -10.26
CA GLY A 421 4.41 -0.75 -9.52
C GLY A 421 5.03 0.64 -9.77
N ALA A 422 5.95 1.06 -8.90
CA ALA A 422 6.55 2.39 -8.94
C ALA A 422 8.09 2.41 -9.00
N TYR A 423 8.75 1.26 -8.82
CA TYR A 423 10.21 1.19 -8.63
C TYR A 423 10.96 0.52 -9.80
N ILE A 424 10.35 0.44 -10.99
CA ILE A 424 10.83 -0.27 -12.19
C ILE A 424 12.32 -0.02 -12.49
N GLU A 425 12.76 1.25 -12.50
CA GLU A 425 14.14 1.61 -12.87
C GLU A 425 15.15 1.15 -11.82
N GLN A 426 14.79 1.24 -10.54
CA GLN A 426 15.65 0.82 -9.44
C GLN A 426 15.80 -0.70 -9.41
N GLU A 427 14.70 -1.46 -9.57
CA GLU A 427 14.73 -2.92 -9.63
C GLU A 427 15.65 -3.44 -10.75
N ARG A 428 15.58 -2.85 -11.95
CA ARG A 428 16.47 -3.21 -13.07
C ARG A 428 17.93 -2.91 -12.78
N ARG A 429 18.21 -1.75 -12.18
CA ARG A 429 19.58 -1.36 -11.82
C ARG A 429 20.16 -2.33 -10.79
N THR A 430 19.40 -2.67 -9.75
CA THR A 430 19.80 -3.62 -8.71
C THR A 430 20.05 -5.01 -9.30
N ALA A 431 19.15 -5.51 -10.17
CA ALA A 431 19.31 -6.77 -10.89
C ALA A 431 20.63 -6.87 -11.68
N ASN A 432 20.96 -5.81 -12.42
CA ASN A 432 22.20 -5.73 -13.17
C ASN A 432 23.42 -5.64 -12.26
N GLN A 433 23.36 -4.82 -11.20
CA GLN A 433 24.47 -4.62 -10.27
C GLN A 433 24.88 -5.91 -9.55
N TYR A 434 23.92 -6.72 -9.12
CA TYR A 434 24.16 -7.96 -8.39
C TYR A 434 24.04 -9.23 -9.24
N SER A 435 23.96 -9.08 -10.57
CA SER A 435 23.92 -10.20 -11.53
C SER A 435 22.88 -11.28 -11.22
N TYR A 436 21.62 -10.86 -11.03
CA TYR A 436 20.48 -11.79 -10.86
C TYR A 436 19.36 -11.49 -11.85
N THR A 437 18.45 -12.44 -12.03
CA THR A 437 17.31 -12.27 -12.92
C THR A 437 16.40 -11.16 -12.40
N SER A 438 16.17 -10.14 -13.23
CA SER A 438 15.24 -9.06 -12.90
C SER A 438 13.88 -9.64 -12.45
N PRO A 439 13.36 -9.23 -11.28
CA PRO A 439 12.10 -9.77 -10.77
C PRO A 439 10.89 -9.22 -11.51
N ILE A 440 11.09 -8.20 -12.36
CA ILE A 440 10.03 -7.50 -13.07
C ILE A 440 9.83 -8.01 -14.50
N TRP A 441 8.60 -7.87 -15.00
CA TRP A 441 8.26 -8.16 -16.38
C TRP A 441 9.08 -7.31 -17.37
N PRO A 442 9.47 -7.87 -18.53
CA PRO A 442 10.19 -7.13 -19.56
C PRO A 442 9.39 -5.94 -20.12
N THR A 443 8.09 -6.14 -20.36
CA THR A 443 7.23 -5.16 -21.03
C THR A 443 6.08 -4.63 -20.15
N TYR A 444 5.52 -3.50 -20.58
CA TYR A 444 4.33 -2.91 -19.96
C TYR A 444 3.08 -3.76 -20.21
N GLU A 445 3.03 -4.41 -21.37
CA GLU A 445 1.95 -5.30 -21.80
C GLU A 445 1.89 -6.53 -20.88
N GLU A 446 3.03 -7.17 -20.59
CA GLU A 446 3.11 -8.30 -19.65
C GLU A 446 2.74 -7.88 -18.22
N THR A 447 3.21 -6.71 -17.77
CA THR A 447 2.81 -6.14 -16.47
C THR A 447 1.29 -5.91 -16.41
N SER A 448 0.70 -5.44 -17.51
CA SER A 448 -0.74 -5.19 -17.60
C SER A 448 -1.54 -6.50 -17.65
N ALA A 449 -1.05 -7.51 -18.38
CA ALA A 449 -1.64 -8.84 -18.38
C ALA A 449 -1.61 -9.47 -16.98
N CYS A 450 -0.50 -9.35 -16.26
CA CYS A 450 -0.40 -9.81 -14.87
C CYS A 450 -1.38 -9.06 -13.94
N TYR A 451 -1.57 -7.76 -14.14
CA TYR A 451 -2.56 -6.97 -13.39
C TYR A 451 -3.99 -7.46 -13.63
N ASP A 452 -4.39 -7.64 -14.89
CA ASP A 452 -5.75 -8.05 -15.25
C ASP A 452 -6.01 -9.52 -14.83
N GLN A 453 -5.02 -10.41 -14.96
CA GLN A 453 -5.09 -11.80 -14.46
C GLN A 453 -5.19 -11.86 -12.92
N SER A 454 -4.45 -11.00 -12.22
CA SER A 454 -4.54 -10.88 -10.76
C SER A 454 -5.93 -10.41 -10.34
N ALA A 455 -6.51 -9.43 -11.03
CA ALA A 455 -7.87 -8.98 -10.77
C ALA A 455 -8.89 -10.10 -11.00
N ASP A 456 -8.79 -10.83 -12.11
CA ASP A 456 -9.67 -11.96 -12.42
C ASP A 456 -9.64 -13.04 -11.35
N ARG A 457 -8.44 -13.37 -10.87
CA ARG A 457 -8.26 -14.33 -9.79
C ARG A 457 -8.93 -13.87 -8.50
N ILE A 458 -8.72 -12.62 -8.10
CA ILE A 458 -9.31 -12.05 -6.88
C ILE A 458 -10.84 -12.10 -6.97
N LEU A 459 -11.41 -11.60 -8.06
CA LEU A 459 -12.86 -11.58 -8.26
C LEU A 459 -13.43 -13.00 -8.25
N LYS A 460 -12.77 -13.94 -8.95
CA LYS A 460 -13.15 -15.36 -8.93
C LYS A 460 -13.17 -15.93 -7.51
N THR A 461 -12.11 -15.72 -6.72
CA THR A 461 -12.06 -16.18 -5.33
C THR A 461 -13.15 -15.55 -4.47
N PHE A 462 -13.48 -14.27 -4.67
CA PHE A 462 -14.53 -13.61 -3.90
C PHE A 462 -15.94 -14.14 -4.23
N MET A 463 -16.16 -14.55 -5.48
CA MET A 463 -17.39 -15.20 -5.94
C MET A 463 -17.50 -16.65 -5.45
N GLU A 464 -16.39 -17.39 -5.42
CA GLU A 464 -16.33 -18.77 -4.91
C GLU A 464 -16.44 -18.85 -3.39
N SER A 465 -16.19 -17.75 -2.67
CA SER A 465 -16.24 -17.69 -1.21
C SER A 465 -16.95 -16.41 -0.72
N PRO A 466 -18.26 -16.27 -0.98
CA PRO A 466 -19.03 -15.05 -0.65
C PRO A 466 -19.19 -14.83 0.87
N GLU A 467 -19.01 -15.87 1.68
CA GLU A 467 -19.01 -15.80 3.14
C GLU A 467 -17.78 -15.06 3.68
N LYS A 468 -16.68 -15.06 2.92
CA LYS A 468 -15.47 -14.28 3.26
C LYS A 468 -15.68 -12.81 2.93
N LYS A 469 -15.34 -11.95 3.88
CA LYS A 469 -15.41 -10.49 3.73
C LYS A 469 -14.08 -9.91 3.25
N HIS A 470 -13.41 -10.62 2.36
CA HIS A 470 -12.18 -10.12 1.72
C HIS A 470 -12.50 -8.85 0.92
N GLU A 471 -11.56 -7.90 0.89
CA GLU A 471 -11.73 -6.64 0.17
C GLU A 471 -10.52 -6.38 -0.75
N ALA A 472 -10.78 -5.77 -1.91
CA ALA A 472 -9.74 -5.44 -2.88
C ALA A 472 -9.81 -3.95 -3.29
N PHE A 473 -8.65 -3.33 -3.38
CA PHE A 473 -8.46 -1.96 -3.84
C PHE A 473 -7.61 -1.95 -5.11
N PHE A 474 -8.20 -1.62 -6.26
CA PHE A 474 -7.54 -1.56 -7.55
C PHE A 474 -7.04 -0.15 -7.85
N GLY A 475 -5.72 0.07 -7.71
CA GLY A 475 -5.07 1.33 -8.09
C GLY A 475 -4.64 1.30 -9.56
N THR A 476 -5.33 2.04 -10.44
CA THR A 476 -5.00 2.07 -11.87
C THR A 476 -5.58 3.30 -12.59
N HIS A 477 -4.79 3.84 -13.52
CA HIS A 477 -5.16 4.88 -14.48
C HIS A 477 -5.44 4.33 -15.90
N ASN A 478 -5.38 3.01 -16.06
CA ASN A 478 -5.61 2.34 -17.32
C ASN A 478 -7.12 2.09 -17.51
N ARG A 479 -7.68 2.68 -18.57
CA ARG A 479 -9.11 2.59 -18.92
C ARG A 479 -9.55 1.14 -19.16
N LYS A 480 -8.78 0.37 -19.94
CA LYS A 480 -9.12 -1.03 -20.28
C LYS A 480 -9.22 -1.91 -19.04
N SER A 481 -8.26 -1.79 -18.12
CA SER A 481 -8.31 -2.52 -16.84
C SER A 481 -9.54 -2.12 -16.01
N LEU A 482 -9.93 -0.83 -15.99
CA LEU A 482 -11.14 -0.40 -15.29
C LEU A 482 -12.41 -0.95 -15.93
N GLU A 483 -12.54 -0.87 -17.26
CA GLU A 483 -13.69 -1.42 -18.00
C GLU A 483 -13.83 -2.93 -17.74
N HIS A 484 -12.72 -3.67 -17.78
CA HIS A 484 -12.66 -5.10 -17.52
C HIS A 484 -13.06 -5.48 -16.09
N ILE A 485 -12.57 -4.77 -15.09
CA ILE A 485 -12.88 -5.07 -13.68
C ILE A 485 -14.31 -4.66 -13.36
N THR A 486 -14.74 -3.47 -13.80
CA THR A 486 -16.09 -2.97 -13.51
C THR A 486 -17.19 -3.81 -14.15
N SER A 487 -16.99 -4.33 -15.38
CA SER A 487 -17.97 -5.23 -16.00
C SER A 487 -18.21 -6.48 -15.15
N LYS A 488 -17.13 -7.14 -14.69
CA LYS A 488 -17.20 -8.33 -13.83
C LYS A 488 -17.83 -8.04 -12.46
N VAL A 489 -17.56 -6.87 -11.90
CA VAL A 489 -18.18 -6.46 -10.62
C VAL A 489 -19.68 -6.21 -10.77
N LEU A 490 -20.15 -5.72 -11.91
CA LEU A 490 -21.58 -5.53 -12.17
C LEU A 490 -22.34 -6.86 -12.29
N GLU A 491 -21.67 -7.94 -12.68
CA GLU A 491 -22.25 -9.28 -12.81
C GLU A 491 -22.54 -9.96 -11.45
N CYS A 492 -21.90 -9.53 -10.36
CA CYS A 492 -22.04 -10.16 -9.04
C CYS A 492 -22.31 -9.12 -7.94
N LYS A 493 -23.56 -9.08 -7.43
CA LYS A 493 -23.99 -8.10 -6.42
C LYS A 493 -23.27 -8.29 -5.09
N GLU A 494 -22.89 -9.52 -4.76
CA GLU A 494 -22.30 -9.90 -3.48
C GLU A 494 -20.89 -9.34 -3.29
N ILE A 495 -20.17 -8.99 -4.36
CA ILE A 495 -18.80 -8.46 -4.30
C ILE A 495 -18.74 -6.94 -4.47
N GLN A 496 -19.84 -6.29 -4.85
CA GLN A 496 -19.85 -4.88 -5.25
C GLN A 496 -19.35 -3.91 -4.17
N ASP A 497 -19.68 -4.17 -2.91
CA ASP A 497 -19.23 -3.37 -1.76
C ASP A 497 -17.79 -3.69 -1.34
N ARG A 498 -17.25 -4.83 -1.76
CA ARG A 498 -15.89 -5.33 -1.45
C ARG A 498 -14.81 -4.83 -2.40
N ILE A 499 -15.18 -4.19 -3.50
CA ILE A 499 -14.25 -3.69 -4.52
C ILE A 499 -14.19 -2.15 -4.49
N SER A 500 -12.97 -1.63 -4.44
CA SER A 500 -12.67 -0.21 -4.49
C SER A 500 -11.67 0.11 -5.60
N PHE A 501 -11.76 1.33 -6.14
CA PHE A 501 -10.86 1.82 -7.17
C PHE A 501 -10.11 3.06 -6.70
N GLY A 502 -8.85 3.19 -7.10
CA GLY A 502 -8.03 4.35 -6.76
C GLY A 502 -7.30 4.93 -7.97
N GLN A 503 -7.25 6.26 -8.03
CA GLN A 503 -6.36 7.00 -8.91
C GLN A 503 -5.59 8.06 -8.11
N LEU A 504 -4.42 8.46 -8.60
CA LEU A 504 -3.70 9.59 -8.03
C LEU A 504 -4.48 10.90 -8.20
N TYR A 505 -4.43 11.74 -7.18
CA TYR A 505 -4.97 13.10 -7.24
C TYR A 505 -4.23 13.93 -8.31
N GLY A 506 -4.97 14.76 -9.05
CA GLY A 506 -4.45 15.49 -10.22
C GLY A 506 -4.28 14.65 -11.50
N MET A 507 -4.72 13.39 -11.53
CA MET A 507 -4.57 12.53 -12.71
C MET A 507 -5.86 11.81 -13.07
N ARG A 508 -6.24 11.84 -14.36
CA ARG A 508 -7.32 11.03 -14.95
C ARG A 508 -8.67 11.22 -14.28
N ASP A 509 -9.07 12.47 -14.09
CA ASP A 509 -10.42 12.77 -13.58
C ASP A 509 -11.52 12.28 -14.53
N ASN A 510 -11.21 12.17 -15.82
CA ASN A 510 -12.05 11.53 -16.83
C ASN A 510 -12.30 10.03 -16.60
N LEU A 511 -11.57 9.38 -15.70
CA LEU A 511 -11.86 8.02 -15.26
C LEU A 511 -12.52 7.99 -13.90
N THR A 512 -12.00 8.77 -12.95
CA THR A 512 -12.48 8.80 -11.57
C THR A 512 -13.93 9.28 -11.46
N ILE A 513 -14.29 10.36 -12.17
CA ILE A 513 -15.61 10.97 -12.06
C ILE A 513 -16.70 10.05 -12.64
N PRO A 514 -16.54 9.46 -13.85
CA PRO A 514 -17.50 8.48 -14.35
C PRO A 514 -17.69 7.24 -13.46
N LEU A 515 -16.61 6.71 -12.87
CA LEU A 515 -16.72 5.59 -11.92
C LEU A 515 -17.58 5.96 -10.70
N ALA A 516 -17.36 7.16 -10.13
CA ALA A 516 -18.10 7.61 -8.97
C ALA A 516 -19.58 7.86 -9.31
N LYS A 517 -19.86 8.47 -10.47
CA LYS A 517 -21.23 8.62 -11.01
C LYS A 517 -21.92 7.28 -11.22
N ALA A 518 -21.16 6.26 -11.61
CA ALA A 518 -21.64 4.89 -11.81
C ALA A 518 -21.79 4.09 -10.50
N GLY A 519 -21.61 4.71 -9.33
CA GLY A 519 -21.91 4.10 -8.03
C GLY A 519 -20.79 3.24 -7.42
N PHE A 520 -19.61 3.16 -8.06
CA PHE A 520 -18.48 2.40 -7.52
C PHE A 520 -17.84 3.09 -6.30
N ASN A 521 -17.17 2.31 -5.44
CA ASN A 521 -16.28 2.86 -4.42
C ASN A 521 -15.02 3.41 -5.10
N VAL A 522 -14.87 4.73 -5.15
CA VAL A 522 -13.75 5.37 -5.87
C VAL A 522 -13.04 6.35 -4.96
N PHE A 523 -11.72 6.34 -5.02
CA PHE A 523 -10.87 7.19 -4.22
C PHE A 523 -9.84 7.92 -5.07
N LYS A 524 -9.49 9.13 -4.66
CA LYS A 524 -8.24 9.76 -5.06
C LYS A 524 -7.20 9.58 -3.97
N TYR A 525 -6.00 9.19 -4.36
CA TYR A 525 -4.84 9.15 -3.49
C TYR A 525 -4.29 10.56 -3.32
N LEU A 526 -4.37 11.11 -2.11
CA LEU A 526 -4.22 12.52 -1.75
C LEU A 526 -2.97 12.72 -0.89
N PRO A 527 -1.85 13.11 -1.52
CA PRO A 527 -0.62 13.47 -0.83
C PRO A 527 -0.79 14.82 -0.17
N TYR A 528 -0.30 14.98 1.05
CA TYR A 528 -0.29 16.27 1.75
C TYR A 528 0.92 16.38 2.68
N GLY A 529 1.33 17.61 2.97
CA GLY A 529 2.53 17.89 3.75
C GLY A 529 3.29 19.11 3.23
N PRO A 530 4.32 19.60 3.93
CA PRO A 530 4.99 20.83 3.53
C PRO A 530 5.66 20.66 2.17
N VAL A 531 5.62 21.71 1.33
CA VAL A 531 6.00 21.60 -0.10
C VAL A 531 7.40 21.02 -0.29
N ARG A 532 8.33 21.38 0.59
CA ARG A 532 9.75 21.03 0.51
C ARG A 532 9.97 19.53 0.74
N GLU A 533 9.24 18.95 1.68
CA GLU A 533 9.30 17.53 2.02
C GLU A 533 8.64 16.66 0.92
N THR A 534 7.80 17.26 0.08
CA THR A 534 7.10 16.55 -1.03
C THR A 534 7.84 16.59 -2.37
N VAL A 535 9.03 17.19 -2.45
CA VAL A 535 9.75 17.39 -3.74
C VAL A 535 10.03 16.08 -4.46
N HIS A 536 10.43 15.03 -3.73
CA HIS A 536 10.68 13.70 -4.30
C HIS A 536 9.38 13.02 -4.78
N TYR A 537 8.30 13.16 -4.01
CA TYR A 537 6.97 12.72 -4.43
C TYR A 537 6.56 13.37 -5.77
N LEU A 538 6.71 14.69 -5.88
CA LEU A 538 6.39 15.46 -7.10
C LEU A 538 7.23 15.02 -8.29
N GLY A 539 8.53 14.74 -8.07
CA GLY A 539 9.41 14.23 -9.13
C GLY A 539 8.94 12.90 -9.71
N ARG A 540 8.51 11.96 -8.86
CA ARG A 540 7.94 10.68 -9.32
C ARG A 540 6.62 10.90 -10.07
N ARG A 541 5.78 11.83 -9.64
CA ARG A 541 4.55 12.20 -10.37
C ARG A 541 4.85 12.78 -11.75
N ALA A 542 5.88 13.59 -11.90
CA ALA A 542 6.26 14.12 -13.21
C ALA A 542 6.67 12.99 -14.19
N VAL A 543 7.47 12.02 -13.73
CA VAL A 543 7.89 10.86 -14.55
C VAL A 543 6.69 9.96 -14.90
N GLU A 544 5.83 9.66 -13.94
CA GLU A 544 4.65 8.81 -14.17
C GLU A 544 3.64 9.47 -15.11
N ASN A 545 3.35 10.76 -14.92
CA ASN A 545 2.46 11.50 -15.81
C ASN A 545 2.95 11.46 -17.25
N ARG A 546 4.27 11.54 -17.49
CA ARG A 546 4.82 11.39 -18.84
C ARG A 546 4.44 10.06 -19.48
N THR A 547 4.57 8.96 -18.75
CA THR A 547 4.22 7.61 -19.25
C THR A 547 2.72 7.51 -19.53
N VAL A 548 1.88 8.03 -18.62
CA VAL A 548 0.42 8.05 -18.80
C VAL A 548 -0.01 8.97 -19.96
N LEU A 549 0.64 10.12 -20.14
CA LEU A 549 0.40 11.07 -21.24
C LEU A 549 0.79 10.51 -22.60
N LYS A 550 1.81 9.65 -22.65
CA LYS A 550 2.21 8.95 -23.88
C LYS A 550 1.31 7.76 -24.23
N SER A 551 0.45 7.31 -23.31
CA SER A 551 -0.49 6.23 -23.59
C SER A 551 -1.49 6.67 -24.66
N LYS A 552 -1.69 5.81 -25.68
CA LYS A 552 -2.66 6.05 -26.76
C LYS A 552 -4.10 6.18 -26.23
N ASP A 553 -4.38 5.59 -25.07
CA ASP A 553 -5.69 5.60 -24.41
C ASP A 553 -5.86 6.80 -23.45
N ASN A 554 -5.02 7.84 -23.57
CA ASN A 554 -5.11 9.04 -22.75
C ASN A 554 -5.85 10.20 -23.43
N ASP A 555 -7.17 10.26 -23.22
CA ASP A 555 -8.00 11.35 -23.71
C ASP A 555 -8.17 12.54 -22.75
N GLU A 556 -7.52 12.53 -21.57
CA GLU A 556 -7.68 13.61 -20.56
C GLU A 556 -7.32 15.00 -21.12
N PRO A 557 -6.14 15.20 -21.75
CA PRO A 557 -5.81 16.49 -22.35
C PRO A 557 -6.80 16.91 -23.44
N LYS A 558 -7.35 15.96 -24.21
CA LYS A 558 -8.32 16.25 -25.27
C LYS A 558 -9.65 16.71 -24.68
N MET A 559 -10.15 16.03 -23.64
CA MET A 559 -11.39 16.38 -22.95
C MET A 559 -11.29 17.74 -22.23
N ILE A 560 -10.15 18.02 -21.58
CA ILE A 560 -9.91 19.32 -20.95
C ILE A 560 -9.89 20.44 -22.00
N LYS A 561 -9.20 20.23 -23.14
CA LYS A 561 -9.19 21.19 -24.25
C LYS A 561 -10.60 21.41 -24.81
N ALA A 562 -11.36 20.35 -25.04
CA ALA A 562 -12.73 20.44 -25.55
C ALA A 562 -13.64 21.27 -24.62
N GLU A 563 -13.54 21.05 -23.31
CA GLU A 563 -14.29 21.83 -22.31
C GLU A 563 -13.86 23.30 -22.26
N LEU A 564 -12.56 23.60 -22.40
CA LEU A 564 -12.07 24.99 -22.51
C LEU A 564 -12.59 25.67 -23.78
N LEU A 565 -12.49 25.01 -24.94
CA LEU A 565 -13.02 25.54 -26.20
C LEU A 565 -14.52 25.83 -26.09
N ARG A 566 -15.28 24.93 -25.46
CA ARG A 566 -16.71 25.14 -25.17
C ARG A 566 -16.95 26.39 -24.32
N ARG A 567 -16.16 26.61 -23.26
CA ARG A 567 -16.27 27.79 -22.38
C ARG A 567 -15.93 29.10 -23.08
N PHE A 568 -15.00 29.07 -24.03
CA PHE A 568 -14.61 30.23 -24.82
C PHE A 568 -15.47 30.42 -26.09
N GLY A 569 -16.53 29.62 -26.27
CA GLY A 569 -17.44 29.74 -27.41
C GLY A 569 -16.83 29.28 -28.74
N ILE A 570 -15.69 28.60 -28.72
CA ILE A 570 -15.01 28.09 -29.91
C ILE A 570 -15.66 26.74 -30.29
N ARG A 571 -16.47 26.72 -31.36
CA ARG A 571 -17.11 25.49 -31.84
C ARG A 571 -16.04 24.52 -32.35
N SER A 572 -15.92 23.37 -31.69
CA SER A 572 -15.20 22.21 -32.20
C SER A 572 -15.92 21.68 -33.45
N SER A 573 -15.19 21.41 -34.53
CA SER A 573 -15.69 20.80 -35.77
C SER A 573 -16.01 19.30 -35.64
N GLN A 574 -16.15 18.77 -34.43
CA GLN A 574 -16.55 17.39 -34.21
C GLN A 574 -18.04 17.21 -34.51
N LYS A 575 -18.33 16.45 -35.58
CA LYS A 575 -19.68 15.96 -35.91
C LYS A 575 -20.35 15.38 -34.66
N PRO A 576 -21.64 15.66 -34.42
CA PRO A 576 -22.39 14.99 -33.37
C PRO A 576 -22.37 13.47 -33.63
N PRO A 577 -22.31 12.63 -32.58
CA PRO A 577 -22.46 11.19 -32.75
C PRO A 577 -23.80 10.92 -33.43
N ALA A 578 -23.80 10.06 -34.44
CA ALA A 578 -25.02 9.66 -35.12
C ALA A 578 -26.02 9.16 -34.08
N GLN A 579 -27.17 9.82 -34.00
CA GLN A 579 -28.34 9.27 -33.32
C GLN A 579 -28.59 7.89 -33.94
N LYS A 580 -28.34 6.82 -33.17
CA LYS A 580 -28.92 5.54 -33.50
C LYS A 580 -30.43 5.70 -33.29
N ILE A 581 -31.14 5.87 -34.40
CA ILE A 581 -32.59 5.80 -34.44
C ILE A 581 -32.95 4.33 -34.25
N ASN A 582 -33.62 4.07 -33.11
CA ASN A 582 -34.33 2.86 -32.66
C ASN A 582 -33.66 1.49 -32.83
#